data_AF-A0A7W1RSN9-F1
#
_entry.id   AF-A0A7W1RSN9-F1
#
_cell.length_a   1.000
_cell.length_b   1.000
_cell.length_c   1.000
_cell.angle_alpha   90.00
_cell.angle_beta   90.00
_cell.angle_gamma   90.00
#
_symmetry.space_group_name_H-M   'P 1'
#
loop_
_entity.id
_entity.type
_entity.pdbx_description
1 polymer ?
#
loop_
_entity_poly.entity_id
_entity_poly.type
_entity_poly.pdbx_seq_one_letter_code
_entity_poly.pdbx_strand_id
1 'polypeptide(L)'
;MCGQGEIWQGRPMSLILDHINGVATDNRLENLRIACPNCAATLETHCGKNLRVLGTCTSCGQSFHANHPQQRHCSSRCASWSVANRDAQVVRRRVDRPPYEQLLSEIDELGYGGTGHRYGVSGTAIRKWVRFYERTRDVNEDVQPP
;
A
#
# COMPACT_ATOMS: atom_id res chain seq x y z
N MET A 1 -14.41 -0.84 -33.49
CA MET A 1 -14.49 0.59 -33.10
C MET A 1 -15.52 1.26 -34.00
N CYS A 2 -16.26 2.27 -33.52
CA CYS A 2 -17.33 2.90 -34.30
C CYS A 2 -16.87 3.96 -35.31
N GLY A 3 -15.58 4.32 -35.34
CA GLY A 3 -15.03 5.32 -36.28
C GLY A 3 -15.37 6.78 -35.94
N GLN A 4 -15.99 7.06 -34.79
CA GLN A 4 -16.28 8.42 -34.32
C GLN A 4 -14.97 9.22 -34.14
N GLY A 5 -14.84 10.33 -34.85
CA GLY A 5 -13.72 11.28 -34.72
C GLY A 5 -13.94 12.31 -33.61
N GLU A 6 -13.14 13.38 -33.63
CA GLU A 6 -13.10 14.42 -32.59
C GLU A 6 -14.32 15.36 -32.58
N ILE A 7 -15.16 15.33 -33.61
CA ILE A 7 -16.37 16.18 -33.69
C ILE A 7 -17.62 15.34 -33.45
N TRP A 8 -18.34 15.63 -32.37
CA TRP A 8 -19.61 15.02 -32.02
C TRP A 8 -20.71 16.08 -31.93
N GLN A 9 -21.76 15.95 -32.74
CA GLN A 9 -22.85 16.93 -32.84
C GLN A 9 -22.38 18.39 -32.99
N GLY A 10 -21.34 18.61 -33.79
CA GLY A 10 -20.75 19.94 -34.03
C GLY A 10 -19.91 20.48 -32.88
N ARG A 11 -19.65 19.69 -31.83
CA ARG A 11 -18.81 20.05 -30.70
C ARG A 11 -17.56 19.17 -30.64
N PRO A 12 -16.40 19.71 -30.20
CA PRO A 12 -15.22 18.91 -29.98
C PRO A 12 -15.42 17.93 -28.83
N MET A 13 -14.89 16.73 -28.97
CA MET A 13 -14.91 15.65 -27.99
C MET A 13 -13.55 14.96 -27.97
N SER A 14 -12.98 14.78 -26.78
CA SER A 14 -11.72 14.07 -26.62
C SER A 14 -11.87 12.59 -26.94
N LEU A 15 -10.93 12.07 -27.72
CA LEU A 15 -10.76 10.63 -27.89
C LEU A 15 -9.85 10.08 -26.78
N ILE A 16 -9.99 8.79 -26.51
CA ILE A 16 -9.28 8.06 -25.46
C ILE A 16 -8.22 7.19 -26.13
N LEU A 17 -6.97 7.32 -25.66
CA LEU A 17 -5.91 6.38 -25.97
C LEU A 17 -6.09 5.13 -25.09
N ASP A 18 -6.31 3.99 -25.73
CA ASP A 18 -6.49 2.69 -25.07
C ASP A 18 -5.36 1.73 -25.44
N HIS A 19 -4.99 0.88 -24.48
CA HIS A 19 -4.04 -0.20 -24.67
C HIS A 19 -4.81 -1.48 -24.94
N ILE A 20 -4.59 -2.10 -26.11
CA ILE A 20 -5.33 -3.29 -26.56
C ILE A 20 -5.21 -4.44 -25.56
N ASN A 21 -4.00 -4.68 -25.03
CA ASN A 21 -3.76 -5.70 -24.01
C ASN A 21 -4.08 -5.24 -22.57
N GLY A 22 -4.52 -4.00 -22.38
CA GLY A 22 -4.82 -3.42 -21.07
C GLY A 22 -3.62 -3.22 -20.15
N VAL A 23 -2.39 -3.31 -20.67
CA VAL A 23 -1.15 -3.04 -19.94
C VAL A 23 -0.72 -1.60 -20.20
N ALA A 24 -0.92 -0.72 -19.21
CA ALA A 24 -0.67 0.72 -19.33
C ALA A 24 0.81 1.12 -19.58
N THR A 25 1.74 0.17 -19.47
CA THR A 25 3.17 0.40 -19.74
C THR A 25 3.63 -0.11 -21.11
N ASP A 26 2.78 -0.82 -21.86
CA ASP A 26 3.10 -1.35 -23.18
C ASP A 26 2.76 -0.34 -24.29
N ASN A 27 3.68 0.60 -24.50
CA ASN A 27 3.53 1.74 -25.41
C ASN A 27 3.89 1.42 -26.88
N ARG A 28 3.96 0.14 -27.26
CA ARG A 28 4.21 -0.24 -28.66
C ARG A 28 3.04 0.23 -29.52
N LEU A 29 3.32 0.80 -30.69
CA LEU A 29 2.30 1.41 -31.55
C LEU A 29 1.21 0.40 -31.95
N GLU A 30 1.59 -0.86 -32.17
CA GLU A 30 0.66 -1.96 -32.47
C GLU A 30 -0.29 -2.31 -31.31
N ASN A 31 0.03 -1.90 -30.08
CA ASN A 31 -0.79 -2.13 -28.89
C ASN A 31 -1.67 -0.92 -28.53
N LEU A 32 -1.54 0.20 -29.22
CA LEU A 32 -2.29 1.42 -28.94
C LEU A 32 -3.46 1.56 -29.93
N ARG A 33 -4.62 2.01 -29.43
CA ARG A 33 -5.77 2.36 -30.27
C ARG A 33 -6.47 3.62 -29.74
N ILE A 34 -7.04 4.39 -30.65
CA ILE A 34 -7.83 5.58 -30.32
C ILE A 34 -9.32 5.22 -30.32
N ALA A 35 -10.01 5.43 -29.20
CA ALA A 35 -11.43 5.13 -28.99
C ALA A 35 -12.23 6.39 -28.68
N CYS A 36 -13.48 6.49 -29.15
CA CYS A 36 -14.39 7.49 -28.58
C CYS A 36 -14.83 7.09 -27.16
N PRO A 37 -15.34 8.02 -26.33
CA PRO A 37 -15.77 7.74 -24.96
C PRO A 37 -16.75 6.58 -24.82
N ASN A 38 -17.70 6.46 -25.77
CA ASN A 38 -18.68 5.38 -25.76
C ASN A 38 -18.08 4.02 -26.09
N CYS A 39 -17.16 3.95 -27.07
CA CYS A 39 -16.44 2.71 -27.37
C CYS A 39 -15.49 2.32 -26.23
N ALA A 40 -14.82 3.28 -25.61
CA ALA A 40 -13.94 2.99 -24.48
C ALA A 40 -14.74 2.37 -23.31
N ALA A 41 -15.93 2.88 -23.02
CA ALA A 41 -16.81 2.40 -21.96
C ALA A 41 -17.19 0.90 -22.07
N THR A 42 -17.18 0.35 -23.29
CA THR A 42 -17.54 -1.06 -23.55
C THR A 42 -16.34 -2.02 -23.53
N LEU A 43 -15.11 -1.53 -23.38
CA LEU A 43 -13.91 -2.36 -23.41
C LEU A 43 -13.76 -3.18 -22.11
N GLU A 44 -13.24 -4.40 -22.24
CA GLU A 44 -12.88 -5.27 -21.10
C GLU A 44 -11.77 -4.66 -20.22
N THR A 45 -10.93 -3.80 -20.81
CA THR A 45 -9.85 -3.06 -20.15
C THR A 45 -10.31 -1.76 -19.48
N HIS A 46 -11.57 -1.35 -19.69
CA HIS A 46 -12.08 -0.07 -19.20
C HIS A 46 -11.99 0.03 -17.67
N CYS A 47 -11.43 1.15 -17.18
CA CYS A 47 -11.22 1.42 -15.75
C CYS A 47 -10.55 0.26 -14.99
N GLY A 48 -9.63 -0.47 -15.62
CA GLY A 48 -8.86 -1.53 -14.96
C GLY A 48 -9.66 -2.79 -14.63
N LYS A 49 -10.81 -3.02 -15.28
CA LYS A 49 -11.61 -4.25 -15.12
C LYS A 49 -10.80 -5.53 -15.39
N ASN A 50 -9.80 -5.47 -16.26
CA ASN A 50 -8.92 -6.58 -16.63
C ASN A 50 -7.82 -6.90 -15.60
N LEU A 51 -7.61 -6.07 -14.56
CA LEU A 51 -6.46 -6.20 -13.64
C LEU A 51 -6.74 -7.04 -12.39
N ARG A 52 -7.95 -7.58 -12.23
CA ARG A 52 -8.34 -8.33 -11.02
C ARG A 52 -7.70 -9.72 -10.97
N VAL A 53 -6.40 -9.76 -10.65
CA VAL A 53 -5.66 -11.00 -10.44
C VAL A 53 -5.93 -11.49 -9.02
N LEU A 54 -6.26 -12.78 -8.86
CA LEU A 54 -6.33 -13.39 -7.54
C LEU A 54 -4.90 -13.59 -7.01
N GLY A 55 -4.57 -12.90 -5.93
CA GLY A 55 -3.28 -12.98 -5.24
C GLY A 55 -3.42 -13.54 -3.83
N THR A 56 -2.30 -13.93 -3.23
CA THR A 56 -2.22 -14.37 -1.83
C THR A 56 -1.49 -13.31 -1.01
N CYS A 57 -2.07 -12.88 0.10
CA CYS A 57 -1.48 -11.84 0.93
C CYS A 57 -0.22 -12.36 1.65
N THR A 58 0.91 -11.69 1.47
CA THR A 58 2.16 -12.06 2.16
C THR A 58 2.12 -11.87 3.68
N SER A 59 1.13 -11.14 4.21
CA SER A 59 1.04 -10.86 5.65
C SER A 59 0.08 -11.78 6.40
N CYS A 60 -1.08 -12.13 5.80
CA CYS A 60 -2.11 -12.93 6.48
C CYS A 60 -2.46 -14.23 5.74
N GLY A 61 -1.86 -14.51 4.58
CA GLY A 61 -2.14 -15.70 3.77
C GLY A 61 -3.50 -15.71 3.07
N GLN A 62 -4.37 -14.73 3.30
CA GLN A 62 -5.68 -14.70 2.66
C GLN A 62 -5.59 -14.41 1.16
N SER A 63 -6.46 -15.06 0.40
CA SER A 63 -6.67 -14.77 -1.01
C SER A 63 -7.38 -13.42 -1.18
N PHE A 64 -6.96 -12.61 -2.15
CA PHE A 64 -7.58 -11.31 -2.44
C PHE A 64 -7.46 -10.96 -3.92
N HIS A 65 -8.37 -10.13 -4.42
CA HIS A 65 -8.24 -9.56 -5.76
C HIS A 65 -7.28 -8.37 -5.72
N ALA A 66 -6.13 -8.52 -6.37
CA ALA A 66 -5.17 -7.45 -6.56
C ALA A 66 -5.69 -6.44 -7.59
N ASN A 67 -5.43 -5.16 -7.33
CA ASN A 67 -5.71 -4.08 -8.28
C ASN A 67 -4.60 -3.94 -9.34
N HIS A 68 -3.42 -4.50 -9.06
CA HIS A 68 -2.28 -4.54 -9.96
C HIS A 68 -1.40 -5.77 -9.66
N PRO A 69 -0.65 -6.30 -10.65
CA PRO A 69 0.09 -7.56 -10.49
C PRO A 69 1.12 -7.58 -9.36
N GLN A 70 1.67 -6.41 -9.01
CA GLN A 70 2.71 -6.28 -7.98
C GLN A 70 2.13 -6.11 -6.55
N GLN A 71 0.81 -6.10 -6.37
CA GLN A 71 0.20 -5.91 -5.06
C GLN A 71 0.45 -7.13 -4.16
N ARG A 72 1.10 -6.92 -3.02
CA ARG A 72 1.51 -8.00 -2.10
C ARG A 72 0.55 -8.22 -0.92
N HIS A 73 -0.31 -7.24 -0.66
CA HIS A 73 -1.12 -7.21 0.55
C HIS A 73 -2.59 -6.94 0.23
N CYS A 74 -3.48 -7.63 0.94
CA CYS A 74 -4.93 -7.50 0.77
C CYS A 74 -5.48 -6.15 1.26
N SER A 75 -4.75 -5.47 2.17
CA SER A 75 -5.19 -4.23 2.78
C SER A 75 -4.01 -3.36 3.23
N SER A 76 -4.26 -2.07 3.45
CA SER A 76 -3.30 -1.15 4.08
C SER A 76 -2.89 -1.61 5.48
N ARG A 77 -3.78 -2.28 6.22
CA ARG A 77 -3.46 -2.89 7.52
C ARG A 77 -2.40 -3.97 7.37
N CYS A 78 -2.61 -4.96 6.49
CA CYS A 78 -1.63 -6.00 6.22
C CYS A 78 -0.29 -5.43 5.70
N ALA A 79 -0.34 -4.40 4.85
CA ALA A 79 0.88 -3.74 4.38
C ALA A 79 1.66 -3.07 5.53
N SER A 80 0.97 -2.30 6.37
CA SER A 80 1.59 -1.60 7.50
C SER A 80 2.09 -2.52 8.60
N TRP A 81 1.49 -3.71 8.74
CA TRP A 81 1.84 -4.71 9.75
C TRP A 81 2.82 -5.77 9.23
N SER A 82 3.17 -5.72 7.95
CA SER A 82 4.11 -6.67 7.35
C SER A 82 5.50 -6.62 8.01
N VAL A 83 6.15 -7.79 8.07
CA VAL A 83 7.53 -7.93 8.57
C VAL A 83 8.47 -6.99 7.81
N ALA A 84 8.38 -6.96 6.48
CA ALA A 84 9.21 -6.09 5.65
C ALA A 84 9.07 -4.59 6.01
N ASN A 85 7.85 -4.11 6.28
CA ASN A 85 7.67 -2.72 6.70
C ASN A 85 8.24 -2.45 8.10
N ARG A 86 8.10 -3.42 9.02
CA ARG A 86 8.67 -3.34 10.37
C ARG A 86 10.19 -3.23 10.31
N ASP A 87 10.85 -4.08 9.55
CA ASP A 87 12.31 -4.11 9.42
C ASP A 87 12.82 -2.81 8.77
N ALA A 88 12.15 -2.36 7.70
CA ALA A 88 12.45 -1.06 7.09
C ALA A 88 12.23 0.13 8.05
N GLN A 89 11.30 0.04 9.00
CA GLN A 89 11.13 1.06 10.03
C GLN A 89 12.28 1.06 11.04
N VAL A 90 12.79 -0.12 11.41
CA VAL A 90 13.94 -0.26 12.32
C VAL A 90 15.18 0.37 11.70
N VAL A 91 15.48 0.07 10.44
CA VAL A 91 16.64 0.60 9.72
C VAL A 91 16.59 2.13 9.57
N ARG A 92 15.39 2.72 9.47
CA ARG A 92 15.21 4.18 9.32
C ARG A 92 15.20 4.95 10.65
N ARG A 93 15.42 4.29 11.79
CA ARG A 93 15.45 4.98 13.09
C ARG A 93 16.65 5.91 13.17
N ARG A 94 16.41 7.10 13.71
CA ARG A 94 17.47 8.09 13.99
C ARG A 94 18.02 8.00 15.41
N VAL A 95 17.29 7.33 16.30
CA VAL A 95 17.62 7.18 17.71
C VAL A 95 17.54 5.71 18.04
N ASP A 96 18.57 5.21 18.69
CA ASP A 96 18.60 3.86 19.23
C ASP A 96 17.58 3.76 20.36
N ARG A 97 16.68 2.79 20.22
CA ARG A 97 15.55 2.63 21.12
C ARG A 97 15.94 1.67 22.24
N PRO A 98 15.70 2.01 23.53
CA PRO A 98 15.95 1.11 24.64
C PRO A 98 15.06 -0.14 24.57
N PRO A 99 15.44 -1.25 25.22
CA PRO A 99 14.58 -2.42 25.40
C PRO A 99 13.19 -2.06 25.95
N TYR A 100 12.17 -2.87 25.65
CA TYR A 100 10.79 -2.53 26.00
C TYR A 100 10.57 -2.34 27.49
N GLU A 101 11.10 -3.26 28.29
CA GLU A 101 10.96 -3.24 29.75
C GLU A 101 11.59 -1.98 30.34
N GLN A 102 12.81 -1.63 29.91
CA GLN A 102 13.45 -0.38 30.30
C GLN A 102 12.59 0.82 29.92
N LEU A 103 12.07 0.88 28.69
CA LEU A 103 11.22 2.00 28.27
C LEU A 103 9.98 2.16 29.15
N LEU A 104 9.36 1.07 29.59
CA LEU A 104 8.19 1.12 30.47
C LEU A 104 8.55 1.64 31.87
N SER A 105 9.66 1.18 32.45
CA SER A 105 10.16 1.69 33.73
C SER A 105 10.43 3.20 33.66
N GLU A 106 11.06 3.66 32.58
CA GLU A 106 11.35 5.10 32.41
C GLU A 106 10.09 5.94 32.23
N ILE A 107 9.07 5.40 31.56
CA ILE A 107 7.76 6.05 31.43
C ILE A 107 7.06 6.14 32.78
N ASP A 108 7.15 5.11 33.62
CA ASP A 108 6.57 5.12 34.96
C ASP A 108 7.25 6.17 35.85
N GLU A 109 8.58 6.25 35.80
CA GLU A 109 9.37 7.19 36.60
C GLU A 109 9.26 8.66 36.14
N LEU A 110 9.38 8.91 34.83
CA LEU A 110 9.54 10.27 34.26
C LEU A 110 8.31 10.76 33.49
N GLY A 111 7.34 9.88 33.23
CA GLY A 111 6.28 10.12 32.27
C GLY A 111 6.78 10.15 30.82
N TYR A 112 5.84 10.21 29.89
CA TYR A 112 6.12 10.27 28.45
C TYR A 112 6.94 11.50 28.04
N GLY A 113 6.73 12.65 28.69
CA GLY A 113 7.45 13.88 28.39
C GLY A 113 8.91 13.82 28.82
N GLY A 114 9.18 13.41 30.06
CA GLY A 114 10.54 13.27 30.58
C GLY A 114 11.33 12.17 29.87
N THR A 115 10.70 11.03 29.58
CA THR A 115 11.30 9.97 28.76
C THR A 115 11.64 10.48 27.35
N GLY A 116 10.76 11.27 26.75
CA GLY A 116 11.02 11.90 25.45
C GLY A 116 12.27 12.78 25.49
N HIS A 117 12.35 13.68 26.48
CA HIS A 117 13.50 14.56 26.66
C HIS A 117 14.82 13.77 26.80
N ARG A 118 14.83 12.66 27.56
CA ARG A 118 16.00 11.77 27.73
C ARG A 118 16.56 11.28 26.39
N TYR A 119 15.69 10.91 25.45
CA TYR A 119 16.09 10.40 24.12
C TYR A 119 16.11 11.47 23.02
N GLY A 120 15.95 12.76 23.36
CA GLY A 120 15.88 13.84 22.38
C GLY A 120 14.67 13.75 21.43
N VAL A 121 13.56 13.17 21.88
CA VAL A 121 12.32 13.00 21.10
C VAL A 121 11.10 13.55 21.84
N SER A 122 9.97 13.69 21.16
CA SER A 122 8.72 14.11 21.81
C SER A 122 8.06 12.97 22.59
N GLY A 123 7.28 13.27 23.63
CA GLY A 123 6.49 12.24 24.33
C GLY A 123 5.47 11.53 23.43
N THR A 124 5.05 12.15 22.33
CA THR A 124 4.25 11.50 21.27
C THR A 124 5.08 10.44 20.51
N ALA A 125 6.38 10.67 20.30
CA ALA A 125 7.27 9.66 19.74
C ALA A 125 7.40 8.47 20.69
N ILE A 126 7.52 8.70 22.01
CA ILE A 126 7.55 7.62 23.01
C ILE A 126 6.24 6.80 23.01
N ARG A 127 5.07 7.42 22.85
CA ARG A 127 3.81 6.67 22.66
C ARG A 127 3.81 5.81 21.39
N LYS A 128 4.35 6.33 20.28
CA LYS A 128 4.49 5.57 19.03
C LYS A 128 5.50 4.42 19.15
N TRP A 129 6.54 4.64 19.94
CA TRP A 129 7.49 3.61 20.33
C TRP A 129 6.71 2.49 21.03
N VAL A 130 6.01 2.75 22.15
CA VAL A 130 5.28 1.70 22.90
C VAL A 130 4.41 0.84 21.98
N ARG A 131 3.55 1.47 21.15
CA ARG A 131 2.71 0.79 20.15
C ARG A 131 3.48 -0.07 19.14
N PHE A 132 4.72 0.29 18.81
CA PHE A 132 5.57 -0.55 17.96
C PHE A 132 6.02 -1.81 18.69
N TYR A 133 6.36 -1.74 19.99
CA TYR A 133 6.77 -2.94 20.73
C TYR A 133 5.60 -3.86 20.99
N GLU A 134 4.44 -3.33 21.41
CA GLU A 134 3.19 -4.10 21.57
C GLU A 134 2.88 -4.90 20.29
N ARG A 135 2.84 -4.21 19.13
CA ARG A 135 2.61 -4.86 17.84
C ARG A 135 3.65 -5.94 17.48
N THR A 136 4.89 -5.79 17.94
CA THR A 136 5.95 -6.78 17.64
C THR A 136 5.81 -8.00 18.55
N ARG A 137 5.27 -7.84 19.76
CA ARG A 137 5.04 -8.93 20.72
C ARG A 137 3.82 -9.77 20.33
N ASP A 138 2.71 -9.13 19.93
CA ASP A 138 1.49 -9.84 19.50
C ASP A 138 1.79 -10.84 18.35
N VAL A 139 2.67 -10.47 17.41
CA VAL A 139 3.07 -11.34 16.28
C VAL A 139 3.92 -12.54 16.72
N ASN A 140 4.62 -12.45 17.85
CA ASN A 140 5.45 -13.53 18.37
C ASN A 140 4.66 -14.51 19.27
N GLU A 141 3.51 -14.11 19.80
CA GLU A 141 2.62 -14.99 20.58
C GLU A 141 1.67 -15.81 19.70
N ASP A 142 1.36 -15.35 18.48
CA ASP A 142 0.55 -16.06 17.48
C ASP A 142 1.32 -17.17 16.71
N VAL A 143 2.60 -17.40 17.04
CA VAL A 143 3.41 -18.52 16.52
C VAL A 143 3.66 -19.52 17.66
N GLN A 144 2.62 -20.23 18.08
CA GLN A 144 2.79 -21.52 18.77
C GLN A 144 3.07 -22.58 17.69
N PRO A 145 4.28 -23.18 17.62
CA PRO A 145 4.49 -24.37 16.79
C PRO A 145 3.69 -25.55 17.38
N PRO A 146 3.31 -26.54 16.55
CA PRO A 146 2.38 -27.62 16.92
C PRO A 146 2.87 -28.48 18.10
#